data_AF-A0A453GE33-F1
#
_entry.id   AF-A0A453GE33-F1
#
_cell.length_a   1.000
_cell.length_b   1.000
_cell.length_c   1.000
_cell.angle_alpha   90.00
_cell.angle_beta   90.00
_cell.angle_gamma   90.00
#
_symmetry.space_group_name_H-M   'P 1'
#
loop_
_entity.id
_entity.type
_entity.pdbx_description
1 polymer ?
#
loop_
_entity_poly.entity_id
_entity_poly.type
_entity_poly.pdbx_seq_one_letter_code
_entity_poly.pdbx_strand_id
1 'polypeptide(L)'
;MATMTSEQMGPPGSASPTNHQPLALAQDDSTIIRIPFRAILDFVLAELGIPEAEYHREIFYGNKICVTVLFDASTIKGAPTHMSISGTYSTDDEVAEDTAALKAIESLETTANVVIRDYSYDKLKRLEEESERLMEQLEEANYCISKLVRGWLLAVRCVCSFSHSLKLLLGKVSWMRL
;
A
#
# COMPACT_ATOMS: atom_id res chain seq x y z
N MET A 1 -60.25 23.95 28.48
CA MET A 1 -59.20 22.91 28.35
C MET A 1 -58.02 23.59 27.66
N ALA A 2 -56.90 23.76 28.40
CA ALA A 2 -55.58 24.37 28.05
C ALA A 2 -55.58 25.81 27.49
N THR A 3 -55.14 26.91 28.16
CA THR A 3 -53.86 27.29 28.86
C THR A 3 -52.70 27.48 27.87
N MET A 4 -52.43 28.70 27.36
CA MET A 4 -51.61 29.82 27.87
C MET A 4 -50.07 29.69 27.74
N THR A 5 -49.52 30.82 27.29
CA THR A 5 -48.18 31.22 26.81
C THR A 5 -47.10 31.40 27.89
N SER A 6 -45.83 31.31 27.42
CA SER A 6 -44.56 31.88 27.93
C SER A 6 -44.16 31.64 29.39
N GLU A 7 -42.93 31.18 29.63
CA GLU A 7 -41.86 32.03 30.19
C GLU A 7 -40.50 31.31 30.24
N GLN A 8 -39.48 32.16 30.21
CA GLN A 8 -38.06 31.94 30.09
C GLN A 8 -37.43 31.76 31.48
N MET A 9 -36.57 30.76 31.68
CA MET A 9 -35.73 30.64 32.88
C MET A 9 -34.47 29.80 32.56
N GLY A 10 -33.30 30.43 32.46
CA GLY A 10 -32.00 29.74 32.57
C GLY A 10 -31.71 29.38 34.03
N PRO A 11 -30.86 28.38 34.34
CA PRO A 11 -29.42 28.63 34.55
C PRO A 11 -28.54 27.36 34.31
N PRO A 12 -27.34 27.23 34.90
CA PRO A 12 -26.06 27.84 34.55
C PRO A 12 -25.11 26.85 33.83
N GLY A 13 -23.99 27.36 33.34
CA GLY A 13 -23.01 26.65 32.52
C GLY A 13 -22.53 25.30 33.04
N SER A 14 -22.58 24.31 32.16
CA SER A 14 -21.82 23.08 32.23
C SER A 14 -20.59 23.21 31.34
N ALA A 15 -19.45 23.45 31.97
CA ALA A 15 -18.14 23.21 31.36
C ALA A 15 -17.97 21.70 31.18
N SER A 16 -17.96 21.23 29.93
CA SER A 16 -17.43 19.92 29.56
C SER A 16 -16.14 20.12 28.78
N PRO A 17 -14.96 19.84 29.36
CA PRO A 17 -13.75 19.67 28.61
C PRO A 17 -13.66 18.24 28.09
N THR A 18 -12.76 18.06 27.12
CA THR A 18 -12.20 16.78 26.67
C THR A 18 -12.90 16.16 25.46
N ASN A 19 -12.46 16.69 24.34
CA ASN A 19 -12.40 16.06 23.03
C ASN A 19 -11.71 14.68 23.17
N HIS A 20 -12.48 13.62 23.41
CA HIS A 20 -12.01 12.25 23.21
C HIS A 20 -12.32 11.86 21.78
N GLN A 21 -11.43 12.26 20.88
CA GLN A 21 -11.30 11.61 19.58
C GLN A 21 -10.81 10.18 19.86
N PRO A 22 -11.56 9.12 19.51
CA PRO A 22 -11.00 7.79 19.50
C PRO A 22 -9.92 7.81 18.41
N LEU A 23 -8.68 7.50 18.80
CA LEU A 23 -7.67 7.02 17.87
C LEU A 23 -8.32 5.91 17.07
N ALA A 24 -8.66 6.23 15.81
CA ALA A 24 -9.06 5.25 14.84
C ALA A 24 -7.97 4.19 14.85
N LEU A 25 -8.30 3.02 15.40
CA LEU A 25 -7.53 1.81 15.20
C LEU A 25 -7.36 1.71 13.70
N ALA A 26 -6.11 1.87 13.24
CA ALA A 26 -5.73 1.57 11.89
C ALA A 26 -6.34 0.20 11.59
N GLN A 27 -7.25 0.16 10.62
CA GLN A 27 -7.74 -1.09 10.08
C GLN A 27 -6.50 -1.85 9.65
N ASP A 28 -6.24 -2.93 10.38
CA ASP A 28 -5.34 -4.00 9.99
C ASP A 28 -6.03 -4.75 8.85
N ASP A 29 -6.15 -4.07 7.70
CA ASP A 29 -6.50 -4.71 6.46
C ASP A 29 -5.22 -5.43 6.05
N SER A 30 -5.18 -6.74 6.32
CA SER A 30 -4.11 -7.64 5.87
C SER A 30 -3.82 -7.32 4.41
N THR A 31 -2.71 -6.63 4.17
CA THR A 31 -2.40 -6.07 2.85
C THR A 31 -1.94 -7.24 2.01
N ILE A 32 -2.90 -7.96 1.42
CA ILE A 32 -2.63 -8.98 0.43
C ILE A 32 -1.96 -8.25 -0.73
N ILE A 33 -0.63 -8.37 -0.81
CA ILE A 33 0.15 -7.84 -1.92
C ILE A 33 -0.23 -8.67 -3.14
N ARG A 34 -1.19 -8.19 -3.91
CA ARG A 34 -1.56 -8.80 -5.19
C ARG A 34 -0.42 -8.53 -6.17
N ILE A 35 0.16 -9.59 -6.73
CA ILE A 35 1.11 -9.47 -7.83
C ILE A 35 0.32 -8.98 -9.06
N PRO A 36 0.66 -7.81 -9.63
CA PRO A 36 -0.07 -7.27 -10.78
C PRO A 36 0.15 -8.17 -12.01
N PHE A 37 -0.89 -8.36 -12.82
CA PHE A 37 -0.80 -9.22 -14.02
C PHE A 37 0.21 -8.72 -15.04
N ARG A 38 0.55 -7.43 -15.02
CA ARG A 38 1.65 -6.87 -15.80
C ARG A 38 2.98 -7.56 -15.50
N ALA A 39 3.34 -7.70 -14.22
CA ALA A 39 4.58 -8.35 -13.84
C ALA A 39 4.62 -9.83 -14.29
N ILE A 40 3.46 -10.49 -14.25
CA ILE A 40 3.30 -11.86 -14.74
C ILE A 40 3.47 -11.91 -16.26
N LEU A 41 2.87 -10.98 -17.00
CA LEU A 41 3.01 -10.90 -18.45
C LEU A 41 4.46 -10.64 -18.86
N ASP A 42 5.13 -9.67 -18.24
CA ASP A 42 6.53 -9.34 -18.55
C ASP A 42 7.45 -10.55 -18.32
N PHE A 43 7.20 -11.30 -17.24
CA PHE A 43 7.90 -12.55 -16.97
C PHE A 43 7.65 -13.61 -18.06
N VAL A 44 6.40 -13.80 -18.46
CA VAL A 44 6.03 -14.75 -19.53
C VAL A 44 6.68 -14.36 -20.85
N LEU A 45 6.65 -13.09 -21.22
CA LEU A 45 7.26 -12.60 -22.46
C LEU A 45 8.77 -12.82 -22.45
N ALA A 46 9.45 -12.55 -21.33
CA ALA A 46 10.88 -12.77 -21.19
C ALA A 46 11.26 -14.26 -21.36
N GLU A 47 10.50 -15.19 -20.78
CA GLU A 47 10.71 -16.64 -20.94
C GLU A 47 10.48 -17.10 -22.38
N LEU A 48 9.59 -16.43 -23.13
CA LEU A 48 9.35 -16.68 -24.55
C LEU A 48 10.36 -15.97 -25.47
N GLY A 49 11.32 -15.22 -24.90
CA GLY A 49 12.29 -14.42 -25.65
C GLY A 49 11.66 -13.23 -26.38
N ILE A 50 10.49 -12.79 -25.92
CA ILE A 50 9.75 -11.64 -26.46
C ILE A 50 10.11 -10.39 -25.65
N PRO A 51 10.32 -9.23 -26.30
CA PRO A 51 10.51 -7.96 -25.61
C PRO A 51 9.34 -7.59 -24.68
N GLU A 52 9.59 -6.72 -23.71
CA GLU A 52 8.56 -6.21 -22.79
C GLU A 52 7.37 -5.61 -23.56
N ALA A 53 6.17 -5.78 -23.01
CA ALA A 53 4.96 -5.26 -23.63
C ALA A 53 4.83 -3.74 -23.44
N GLU A 54 4.33 -3.06 -24.46
CA GLU A 54 3.98 -1.65 -24.40
C GLU A 54 2.52 -1.47 -23.95
N TYR A 55 2.30 -0.57 -23.00
CA TYR A 55 0.98 -0.25 -22.48
C TYR A 55 0.52 1.10 -23.01
N HIS A 56 -0.46 1.08 -23.90
CA HIS A 56 -1.08 2.28 -24.46
C HIS A 56 -2.36 2.61 -23.71
N ARG A 57 -2.38 3.80 -23.11
CA ARG A 57 -3.48 4.29 -22.32
C ARG A 57 -4.32 5.27 -23.12
N GLU A 58 -5.62 5.01 -23.21
CA GLU A 58 -6.59 5.88 -23.86
C GLU A 58 -7.71 6.28 -22.90
N ILE A 59 -8.08 7.56 -22.90
CA ILE A 59 -9.20 8.11 -22.12
C ILE A 59 -10.40 8.33 -23.05
N PHE A 60 -11.53 7.78 -22.67
CA PHE A 60 -12.81 7.86 -23.35
C PHE A 60 -13.81 8.72 -22.59
N TYR A 61 -14.94 9.01 -23.25
CA TYR A 61 -16.04 9.77 -22.67
C TYR A 61 -16.51 9.19 -21.33
N GLY A 62 -16.71 10.08 -20.36
CA GLY A 62 -17.08 9.71 -18.99
C GLY A 62 -15.91 9.30 -18.10
N ASN A 63 -14.70 9.81 -18.39
CA ASN A 63 -13.45 9.51 -17.65
C ASN A 63 -13.16 8.01 -17.54
N LYS A 64 -13.53 7.25 -18.58
CA LYS A 64 -13.21 5.82 -18.66
C LYS A 64 -11.86 5.66 -19.34
N ILE A 65 -11.01 4.85 -18.74
CA ILE A 65 -9.69 4.50 -19.19
C ILE A 65 -9.78 3.11 -19.84
N CYS A 66 -9.16 2.95 -21.00
CA CYS A 66 -8.88 1.65 -21.59
C CYS A 66 -7.36 1.57 -21.80
N VAL A 67 -6.77 0.48 -21.33
CA VAL A 67 -5.36 0.20 -21.56
C VAL A 67 -5.26 -0.90 -22.59
N THR A 68 -4.39 -0.73 -23.58
CA THR A 68 -4.09 -1.71 -24.63
C THR A 68 -2.66 -2.16 -24.51
N VAL A 69 -2.46 -3.47 -24.42
CA VAL A 69 -1.15 -4.11 -24.38
C VAL A 69 -0.72 -4.45 -25.80
N LEU A 70 0.51 -4.07 -26.17
CA LEU A 70 1.11 -4.40 -27.45
C LEU A 70 2.43 -5.12 -27.26
N PHE A 71 2.64 -6.20 -28.00
CA PHE A 71 3.92 -6.92 -28.04
C PHE A 71 4.08 -7.68 -29.35
N ASP A 72 5.33 -7.97 -29.71
CA ASP A 72 5.67 -8.73 -30.90
C ASP A 72 5.76 -10.23 -30.58
N ALA A 73 4.83 -11.03 -31.08
CA ALA A 73 4.77 -12.47 -30.86
C ALA A 73 5.33 -13.28 -32.05
N SER A 74 6.16 -12.66 -32.90
CA SER A 74 6.75 -13.31 -34.09
C SER A 74 7.56 -14.57 -33.79
N THR A 75 8.08 -14.70 -32.56
CA THR A 75 8.81 -15.89 -32.11
C THR A 75 7.90 -17.09 -31.87
N ILE A 76 6.59 -16.89 -31.74
CA ILE A 76 5.59 -17.92 -31.48
C ILE A 76 5.02 -18.45 -32.80
N LYS A 77 5.22 -19.74 -33.07
CA LYS A 77 4.65 -20.40 -34.26
C LYS A 77 3.12 -20.35 -34.23
N GLY A 78 2.52 -19.67 -35.21
CA GLY A 78 1.08 -19.60 -35.39
C GLY A 78 0.42 -18.38 -34.72
N ALA A 79 1.18 -17.57 -34.00
CA ALA A 79 0.69 -16.29 -33.48
C ALA A 79 0.78 -15.17 -34.53
N PRO A 80 -0.12 -14.17 -34.47
CA PRO A 80 0.07 -12.91 -35.18
C PRO A 80 1.39 -12.25 -34.78
N THR A 81 2.11 -11.67 -35.74
CA THR A 81 3.40 -10.98 -35.50
C THR A 81 3.25 -9.87 -34.46
N HIS A 82 2.19 -9.07 -34.54
CA HIS A 82 1.87 -8.04 -33.56
C HIS A 82 0.59 -8.40 -32.83
N MET A 83 0.68 -8.53 -31.51
CA MET A 83 -0.46 -8.66 -30.63
C MET A 83 -0.85 -7.28 -30.12
N SER A 84 -2.15 -7.00 -30.14
CA SER A 84 -2.74 -5.77 -29.62
C SER A 84 -4.02 -6.13 -28.89
N ILE A 85 -4.01 -5.99 -27.57
CA ILE A 85 -5.03 -6.56 -26.70
C ILE A 85 -5.53 -5.49 -25.74
N SER A 86 -6.78 -5.08 -25.92
CA SER A 86 -7.39 -4.05 -25.09
C SER A 86 -8.08 -4.63 -23.86
N GLY A 87 -7.86 -3.95 -22.73
CA GLY A 87 -8.47 -4.22 -21.44
C GLY A 87 -9.95 -3.90 -21.39
N THR A 88 -10.47 -3.68 -20.19
CA THR A 88 -11.84 -3.20 -19.98
C THR A 88 -11.83 -1.68 -19.80
N TYR A 89 -12.96 -1.06 -20.10
CA TYR A 89 -13.16 0.35 -19.80
C TYR A 89 -13.44 0.51 -18.31
N SER A 90 -12.52 1.11 -17.57
CA SER A 90 -12.60 1.31 -16.12
C SER A 90 -12.40 2.78 -15.77
N THR A 91 -12.95 3.24 -14.65
CA THR A 91 -12.60 4.56 -14.08
C THR A 91 -11.30 4.52 -13.28
N ASP A 92 -10.83 3.31 -12.98
CA ASP A 92 -9.60 3.02 -12.26
C ASP A 92 -8.52 2.53 -13.24
N ASP A 93 -7.37 3.19 -13.21
CA ASP A 93 -6.23 2.95 -14.07
C ASP A 93 -5.60 1.58 -13.81
N GLU A 94 -5.45 1.21 -12.53
CA GLU A 94 -4.85 -0.06 -12.12
C GLU A 94 -5.72 -1.22 -12.60
N VAL A 95 -7.04 -1.10 -12.47
CA VAL A 95 -7.99 -2.13 -12.94
C VAL A 95 -7.98 -2.24 -14.47
N ALA A 96 -7.87 -1.13 -15.20
CA ALA A 96 -7.80 -1.13 -16.66
C ALA A 96 -6.53 -1.83 -17.16
N GLU A 97 -5.38 -1.53 -16.55
CA GLU A 97 -4.09 -2.15 -16.85
C GLU A 97 -4.06 -3.63 -16.48
N ASP A 98 -4.47 -3.99 -15.27
CA ASP A 98 -4.48 -5.36 -14.75
C ASP A 98 -5.37 -6.26 -15.63
N THR A 99 -6.51 -5.74 -16.08
CA THR A 99 -7.39 -6.47 -17.00
C THR A 99 -6.80 -6.62 -18.41
N ALA A 100 -6.08 -5.62 -18.90
CA ALA A 100 -5.44 -5.69 -20.21
C ALA A 100 -4.32 -6.73 -20.21
N ALA A 101 -3.51 -6.76 -19.15
CA ALA A 101 -2.46 -7.75 -18.94
C ALA A 101 -3.03 -9.17 -18.79
N LEU A 102 -4.11 -9.34 -18.00
CA LEU A 102 -4.77 -10.64 -17.86
C LEU A 102 -5.27 -11.19 -19.21
N LYS A 103 -5.97 -10.37 -19.99
CA LYS A 103 -6.43 -10.76 -21.33
C LYS A 103 -5.27 -11.09 -22.27
N ALA A 104 -4.14 -10.40 -22.13
CA ALA A 104 -2.95 -10.70 -22.92
C ALA A 104 -2.38 -12.08 -22.60
N ILE A 105 -2.33 -12.44 -21.32
CA ILE A 105 -1.93 -13.77 -20.86
C ILE A 105 -2.90 -14.83 -21.41
N GLU A 106 -4.22 -14.63 -21.28
CA GLU A 106 -5.23 -15.57 -21.81
C GLU A 106 -5.11 -15.77 -23.32
N SER A 107 -4.81 -14.69 -24.06
CA SER A 107 -4.58 -14.77 -25.49
C SER A 107 -3.32 -15.56 -25.83
N LEU A 108 -2.25 -15.41 -25.04
CA LEU A 108 -1.03 -16.21 -25.21
C LEU A 108 -1.30 -17.70 -24.95
N GLU A 109 -2.06 -18.04 -23.90
CA GLU A 109 -2.45 -19.44 -23.63
C GLU A 109 -3.20 -20.04 -24.82
N THR A 110 -4.14 -19.28 -25.39
CA THR A 110 -5.01 -19.74 -26.47
C THR A 110 -4.28 -19.83 -27.82
N THR A 111 -3.47 -18.82 -28.16
CA THR A 111 -2.81 -18.71 -29.46
C THR A 111 -1.54 -19.54 -29.54
N ALA A 112 -0.78 -19.60 -28.46
CA ALA A 112 0.53 -20.26 -28.44
C ALA A 112 0.45 -21.73 -27.99
N ASN A 113 -0.71 -22.20 -27.50
CA ASN A 113 -0.86 -23.45 -26.75
C ASN A 113 0.22 -23.60 -25.65
N VAL A 114 0.72 -22.45 -25.16
CA VAL A 114 1.66 -22.39 -24.06
C VAL A 114 0.81 -22.56 -22.83
N VAL A 115 0.91 -23.74 -22.20
CA VAL A 115 0.31 -23.96 -20.88
C VAL A 115 1.19 -23.20 -19.88
N ILE A 116 0.97 -21.88 -19.79
CA ILE A 116 1.61 -20.98 -18.81
C ILE A 116 1.31 -21.47 -17.39
N ARG A 117 0.16 -22.16 -17.24
CA ARG A 117 -0.43 -22.63 -16.00
C ARG A 117 0.52 -23.40 -15.07
N ASP A 118 1.31 -24.35 -15.56
CA ASP A 118 2.09 -25.22 -14.65
C ASP A 118 3.51 -24.68 -14.38
N TYR A 119 4.18 -24.09 -15.38
CA TYR A 119 5.52 -23.53 -15.22
C TYR A 119 5.53 -22.19 -14.46
N SER A 120 4.50 -21.36 -14.68
CA SER A 120 4.33 -20.08 -13.99
C SER A 120 3.83 -20.29 -12.56
N TYR A 121 2.97 -21.29 -12.30
CA TYR A 121 2.40 -21.46 -10.95
C TYR A 121 3.45 -21.81 -9.89
N ASP A 122 4.39 -22.72 -10.16
CA ASP A 122 5.45 -23.06 -9.18
C ASP A 122 6.46 -21.93 -8.96
N LYS A 123 6.70 -21.07 -9.96
CA LYS A 123 7.58 -19.90 -9.80
C LYS A 123 6.84 -18.73 -9.15
N LEU A 124 5.60 -18.47 -9.56
CA LEU A 124 4.73 -17.44 -9.00
C LEU A 124 4.41 -17.73 -7.54
N LYS A 125 4.16 -18.99 -7.20
CA LYS A 125 3.95 -19.44 -5.82
C LYS A 125 5.20 -19.25 -4.97
N ARG A 126 6.38 -19.57 -5.50
CA ARG A 126 7.65 -19.25 -4.80
C ARG A 126 7.84 -17.75 -4.60
N LEU A 127 7.47 -16.94 -5.61
CA LEU A 127 7.58 -15.49 -5.52
C LEU A 127 6.57 -14.89 -4.52
N GLU A 128 5.36 -15.43 -4.46
CA GLU A 128 4.34 -15.11 -3.47
C GLU A 128 4.83 -15.45 -2.06
N GLU A 129 5.35 -16.66 -1.85
CA GLU A 129 5.95 -17.10 -0.58
C GLU A 129 7.15 -16.20 -0.17
N GLU A 130 8.00 -15.80 -1.12
CA GLU A 130 9.10 -14.86 -0.86
C GLU A 130 8.59 -13.46 -0.50
N SER A 131 7.54 -12.99 -1.16
CA SER A 131 6.91 -11.70 -0.87
C SER A 131 6.26 -11.68 0.51
N GLU A 132 5.54 -12.74 0.89
CA GLU A 132 4.99 -12.93 2.24
C GLU A 132 6.10 -12.91 3.29
N ARG A 133 7.19 -13.66 3.07
CA ARG A 133 8.34 -13.67 3.98
C ARG A 133 8.99 -12.29 4.12
N LEU A 134 9.14 -11.55 3.03
CA LEU A 134 9.69 -10.19 3.07
C LEU A 134 8.79 -9.24 3.83
N MET A 135 7.47 -9.41 3.72
CA MET A 135 6.48 -8.63 4.45
C MET A 135 6.55 -8.91 5.96
N GLU A 136 6.66 -10.18 6.37
CA GLU A 136 6.89 -10.54 7.78
C GLU A 136 8.17 -9.88 8.33
N GLN A 137 9.27 -9.92 7.56
CA GLN A 137 10.53 -9.29 7.95
C GLN A 137 10.40 -7.77 8.09
N LEU A 138 9.64 -7.12 7.19
CA LEU A 138 9.39 -5.70 7.25
C LEU A 138 8.56 -5.31 8.50
N GLU A 139 7.56 -6.12 8.84
CA GLU A 139 6.74 -5.92 10.04
C GLU A 139 7.58 -6.06 11.32
N GLU A 140 8.41 -7.10 11.40
CA GLU A 140 9.33 -7.31 12.52
C GLU A 140 10.34 -6.15 12.65
N ALA A 141 10.87 -5.66 11.52
CA ALA A 141 11.77 -4.51 11.50
C ALA A 141 11.07 -3.23 11.98
N ASN A 142 9.85 -2.97 11.52
CA ASN A 142 9.06 -1.81 11.95
C ASN A 142 8.74 -1.85 13.45
N TYR A 143 8.42 -3.03 13.98
CA TYR A 143 8.22 -3.23 15.40
C TYR A 143 9.51 -2.95 16.21
N CYS A 144 10.67 -3.43 15.72
CA CYS A 144 11.96 -3.18 16.34
C CYS A 144 12.35 -1.70 16.32
N ILE A 145 12.15 -1.01 15.18
CA ILE A 145 12.38 0.44 15.05
C ILE A 145 11.51 1.20 16.06
N SER A 146 10.24 0.84 16.18
CA SER A 146 9.32 1.48 17.14
C SER A 146 9.80 1.32 18.59
N LYS A 147 10.28 0.13 18.96
CA LYS A 147 10.90 -0.09 20.28
C LYS A 147 12.17 0.72 20.48
N LEU A 148 13.04 0.79 19.47
CA LEU A 148 14.26 1.60 19.51
C LEU A 148 13.91 3.06 19.72
N VAL A 149 13.02 3.64 18.91
CA VAL A 149 12.57 5.04 19.06
C VAL A 149 12.08 5.31 20.47
N ARG A 150 11.27 4.41 21.04
CA ARG A 150 10.80 4.53 22.43
C ARG A 150 11.95 4.46 23.45
N GLY A 151 12.90 3.55 23.27
CA GLY A 151 14.10 3.43 24.10
C GLY A 151 14.97 4.70 24.05
N TRP A 152 15.19 5.23 22.85
CA TRP A 152 15.92 6.48 22.61
C TRP A 152 15.24 7.67 23.29
N LEU A 153 13.93 7.81 23.18
CA LEU A 153 13.17 8.86 23.87
C LEU A 153 13.32 8.78 25.40
N LEU A 154 13.27 7.57 25.97
CA LEU A 154 13.48 7.35 27.40
C LEU A 154 14.93 7.70 27.81
N ALA A 155 15.92 7.28 27.04
CA ALA A 155 17.33 7.59 27.29
C ALA A 155 17.58 9.11 27.28
N VAL A 156 17.08 9.82 26.27
CA VAL A 156 17.17 11.28 26.19
C VAL A 156 16.51 11.93 27.42
N ARG A 157 15.34 11.45 27.84
CA ARG A 157 14.67 11.93 29.06
C ARG A 157 15.52 11.74 30.31
N CYS A 158 16.15 10.57 30.47
CA CYS A 158 17.04 10.28 31.60
C CYS A 158 18.28 11.19 31.61
N VAL A 159 18.89 11.44 30.45
CA VAL A 159 20.04 12.34 30.34
C VAL A 159 19.64 13.78 30.67
N CYS A 160 18.47 14.23 30.19
CA CYS A 160 17.93 15.56 30.49
C CYS A 160 17.62 15.74 31.99
N SER A 161 16.99 14.75 32.63
CA SER A 161 16.69 14.80 34.07
C SER A 161 17.95 14.76 34.93
N PHE A 162 18.93 13.95 34.54
CA PHE A 162 20.24 13.90 35.20
C PHE A 162 20.98 15.24 35.07
N SER A 163 21.02 15.81 33.87
CA SER A 163 21.62 17.15 33.62
C SER A 163 20.96 18.23 34.47
N HIS A 164 19.62 18.23 34.57
CA HIS A 164 18.89 19.16 35.42
C HIS A 164 19.24 18.99 36.91
N SER A 165 19.30 17.74 37.38
CA SER A 165 19.65 17.41 38.76
C SER A 165 21.08 17.82 39.12
N LEU A 166 22.01 17.64 38.18
CA LEU A 166 23.42 18.01 38.32
C LEU A 166 23.58 19.54 38.37
N LYS A 167 22.82 20.28 37.55
CA LYS A 167 22.76 21.76 37.61
C LYS A 167 22.20 22.27 38.95
N LEU A 168 21.16 21.64 39.48
CA LEU A 168 20.59 22.01 40.79
C LEU A 168 21.57 21.74 41.94
N LEU A 169 22.28 20.61 41.90
CA LEU A 169 23.33 20.28 42.88
C LEU A 169 24.50 21.27 42.83
N LEU A 170 25.03 21.57 41.63
CA LEU A 170 26.10 22.57 41.47
C LEU A 170 25.66 23.97 41.88
N GLY A 171 24.41 24.35 41.57
CA GLY A 171 23.82 25.61 42.04
C GLY A 171 23.78 25.69 43.56
N LYS A 172 23.31 24.64 44.25
CA LYS A 172 23.30 24.59 45.73
C LYS A 172 24.70 24.66 46.35
N VAL A 173 25.69 23.98 45.76
CA VAL A 173 27.08 24.03 46.23
C VAL A 173 27.70 25.42 46.04
N SER A 174 27.32 26.13 44.98
CA SER A 174 27.76 27.53 44.75
C SER A 174 27.18 28.50 45.78
N TRP A 175 25.98 28.26 46.29
CA TRP A 175 25.34 29.08 47.33
C TRP A 175 25.86 28.78 48.74
N MET A 176 26.42 27.60 48.98
CA MET A 176 27.03 27.23 50.29
C MET A 176 28.49 27.69 50.46
N ARG A 177 29.11 28.28 49.43
CA ARG A 177 30.50 28.78 49.48
C ARG A 177 30.61 30.32 49.59
N LEU A 178 29.49 31.01 49.79
CA LEU A 178 29.41 32.44 50.12
C LEU A 178 29.01 32.59 51.58
#